data_AF-A0A354F1L7-F1
#
_entry.id   AF-A0A354F1L7-F1
#
_cell.length_a   1.000
_cell.length_b   1.000
_cell.length_c   1.000
_cell.angle_alpha   90.00
_cell.angle_beta   90.00
_cell.angle_gamma   90.00
#
_symmetry.space_group_name_H-M   'P 1'
#
loop_
_entity.id
_entity.type
_entity.pdbx_description
1 polymer ?
#
loop_
_entity_poly.entity_id
_entity_poly.type
_entity_poly.pdbx_seq_one_letter_code
_entity_poly.pdbx_strand_id
1 'polypeptide(L)'
;MQKTLLIILILLFTNIVYLFPEDANAIPYFSRKYNTPCTMCHVRYPSLNTTGMTFKQNGYKLKGEEGEHVWQDKFFPLSGTASFIYKSVDKKGT
;
A
#
# COMPACT_ATOMS: atom_id res chain seq x y z
N MET A 1 -20.28 37.47 10.85
CA MET A 1 -20.54 37.05 9.45
C MET A 1 -19.26 36.68 8.71
N GLN A 2 -18.23 37.53 8.68
CA GLN A 2 -16.97 37.25 7.97
C GLN A 2 -16.26 35.94 8.41
N LYS A 3 -16.17 35.66 9.72
CA LYS A 3 -15.56 34.42 10.24
C LYS A 3 -16.35 33.16 9.88
N THR A 4 -17.69 33.24 9.90
CA THR A 4 -18.58 32.15 9.51
C THR A 4 -18.43 31.80 8.03
N LEU A 5 -18.29 32.82 7.18
CA LEU A 5 -18.08 32.65 5.74
C LEU A 5 -16.73 31.99 5.44
N LEU A 6 -15.68 32.36 6.17
CA LEU A 6 -14.36 31.72 6.07
C LEU A 6 -14.40 30.24 6.49
N ILE A 7 -15.11 29.91 7.56
CA ILE A 7 -15.27 28.51 8.00
C ILE A 7 -16.00 27.68 6.94
N ILE A 8 -17.08 28.22 6.35
CA ILE A 8 -17.82 27.55 5.28
C ILE A 8 -16.92 27.31 4.05
N LEU A 9 -16.12 28.29 3.66
CA LEU A 9 -15.18 28.17 2.54
C LEU A 9 -14.10 27.10 2.78
N ILE A 10 -13.55 27.03 4.00
CA ILE A 10 -12.55 26.02 4.36
C ILE A 10 -13.17 24.63 4.31
N LEU A 11 -14.38 24.46 4.84
CA LEU A 11 -15.10 23.18 4.82
C LEU A 11 -15.46 22.76 3.39
N LEU A 12 -15.85 23.69 2.52
CA LEU A 12 -16.08 23.40 1.09
C LEU A 12 -14.79 22.98 0.38
N PHE A 13 -13.69 23.69 0.65
CA PHE A 13 -12.40 23.40 0.04
C PHE A 13 -11.85 22.03 0.45
N THR A 14 -11.95 21.66 1.73
CA THR A 14 -11.51 20.33 2.19
C THR A 14 -12.33 19.20 1.56
N ASN A 15 -13.63 19.41 1.33
CA ASN A 15 -14.48 18.40 0.69
C ASN A 15 -14.19 18.20 -0.80
N ILE A 16 -13.77 19.23 -1.52
CA ILE A 16 -13.44 19.15 -2.96
C ILE A 16 -12.30 18.17 -3.25
N VAL A 17 -11.33 18.03 -2.34
CA VAL A 17 -10.18 17.13 -2.49
C VAL A 17 -10.62 15.66 -2.62
N TYR A 18 -11.74 15.26 -2.02
CA TYR A 18 -12.24 13.88 -2.09
C TYR A 18 -12.91 13.53 -3.43
N LEU A 19 -13.18 14.51 -4.30
CA LEU A 19 -13.82 14.27 -5.61
C LEU A 19 -12.85 13.74 -6.67
N PHE A 20 -11.54 13.77 -6.41
CA PHE A 20 -10.50 13.35 -7.35
C PHE A 20 -9.58 12.30 -6.71
N PRO A 21 -10.06 11.05 -6.49
CA PRO A 21 -9.20 9.99 -5.99
C PRO A 21 -8.16 9.59 -7.04
N GLU A 22 -6.90 9.49 -6.62
CA GLU A 22 -5.83 8.87 -7.43
C GLU A 22 -5.77 7.37 -7.20
N ASP A 23 -5.25 6.62 -8.18
CA ASP A 23 -5.01 5.19 -8.06
C ASP A 23 -3.98 4.90 -6.95
N ALA A 24 -4.42 4.15 -5.94
CA ALA A 24 -3.55 3.70 -4.87
C ALA A 24 -2.59 2.61 -5.39
N ASN A 25 -1.33 3.00 -5.62
CA ASN A 25 -0.27 2.06 -5.99
C ASN A 25 0.25 1.34 -4.75
N ALA A 26 -0.30 0.16 -4.46
CA ALA A 26 0.19 -0.69 -3.39
C ALA A 26 1.56 -1.26 -3.77
N ILE A 27 2.60 -0.86 -3.03
CA ILE A 27 3.94 -1.35 -3.22
C ILE A 27 4.08 -2.67 -2.44
N PRO A 28 4.23 -3.84 -3.08
CA PRO A 28 4.25 -5.13 -2.37
C PRO A 28 5.62 -5.37 -1.70
N TYR A 29 5.93 -4.59 -0.66
CA TYR A 29 7.20 -4.68 0.07
C TYR A 29 7.44 -6.10 0.60
N PHE A 30 6.39 -6.75 1.12
CA PHE A 30 6.45 -8.14 1.58
C PHE A 30 6.92 -9.11 0.49
N SER A 31 6.26 -9.11 -0.68
CA SER A 31 6.60 -10.04 -1.77
C SER A 31 8.03 -9.84 -2.26
N ARG A 32 8.53 -8.59 -2.25
CA ARG A 32 9.93 -8.29 -2.60
C ARG A 32 10.92 -8.73 -1.52
N LYS A 33 10.58 -8.59 -0.24
CA LYS A 33 11.47 -8.96 0.87
C LYS A 33 11.60 -10.48 1.02
N TYR A 34 10.48 -11.21 0.93
CA TYR A 34 10.46 -12.63 1.30
C TYR A 34 10.39 -13.60 0.12
N ASN A 35 9.90 -13.18 -1.06
CA ASN A 35 9.80 -14.02 -2.26
C ASN A 35 9.25 -15.44 -2.00
N THR A 36 8.18 -15.54 -1.19
CA THR A 36 7.55 -16.82 -0.81
C THR A 36 6.23 -17.02 -1.56
N PRO A 37 5.79 -18.27 -1.79
CA PRO A 37 4.51 -18.55 -2.44
C PRO A 37 3.34 -18.04 -1.59
N CYS A 38 2.28 -17.55 -2.24
CA CYS A 38 1.12 -16.95 -1.54
C CYS A 38 0.47 -17.93 -0.54
N THR A 39 0.50 -19.23 -0.82
CA THR A 39 -0.04 -20.31 0.02
C THR A 39 0.69 -20.48 1.35
N MET A 40 1.90 -19.91 1.49
CA MET A 40 2.60 -19.86 2.79
C MET A 40 1.81 -19.09 3.84
N CYS A 41 1.13 -18.01 3.44
CA CYS A 41 0.39 -17.13 4.36
C CYS A 41 -1.12 -17.16 4.16
N HIS A 42 -1.60 -17.55 2.97
CA HIS A 42 -3.02 -17.52 2.63
C HIS A 42 -3.61 -18.91 2.41
N VAL A 43 -4.80 -19.14 2.97
CA VAL A 43 -5.65 -20.30 2.61
C VAL A 43 -6.35 -20.05 1.28
N ARG A 44 -6.91 -18.85 1.14
CA ARG A 44 -7.46 -18.28 -0.09
C ARG A 44 -7.24 -16.78 0.03
N TYR A 45 -6.57 -16.15 -0.92
CA TYR A 45 -6.39 -14.71 -0.89
C TYR A 45 -7.75 -13.99 -0.69
N PRO A 46 -7.90 -13.05 0.27
CA PRO A 46 -6.92 -12.51 1.23
C PRO A 46 -6.92 -13.15 2.63
N SER A 47 -7.69 -14.22 2.85
CA SER A 47 -7.78 -14.94 4.14
C SER A 47 -6.43 -15.54 4.57
N LEU A 48 -6.03 -15.28 5.82
CA LEU A 48 -4.76 -15.73 6.39
C LEU A 48 -4.88 -17.12 7.02
N ASN A 49 -3.86 -17.94 6.82
CA ASN A 49 -3.65 -19.18 7.58
C ASN A 49 -2.93 -18.86 8.91
N THR A 50 -2.62 -19.89 9.70
CA THR A 50 -1.91 -19.72 10.98
C THR A 50 -0.59 -18.96 10.83
N THR A 51 0.22 -19.30 9.83
CA THR A 51 1.49 -18.63 9.53
C THR A 51 1.28 -17.15 9.22
N GLY A 52 0.31 -16.81 8.37
CA GLY A 52 -0.04 -15.44 8.03
C GLY A 52 -0.54 -14.63 9.23
N MET A 53 -1.30 -15.25 10.12
CA MET A 53 -1.75 -14.64 11.37
C MET A 53 -0.58 -14.36 12.32
N THR A 54 0.33 -15.33 12.50
CA THR A 54 1.55 -15.16 13.31
C THR A 54 2.45 -14.07 12.72
N PHE A 55 2.61 -14.02 11.39
CA PHE A 55 3.36 -12.97 10.70
C PHE A 55 2.81 -11.57 10.99
N LYS A 56 1.48 -11.41 10.90
CA LYS A 56 0.80 -10.15 11.23
C LYS A 56 0.99 -9.77 12.71
N GLN A 57 0.86 -10.74 13.62
CA GLN A 57 1.01 -10.53 15.07
C GLN A 57 2.44 -10.19 15.46
N ASN A 58 3.44 -10.70 14.74
CA ASN A 58 4.86 -10.40 14.94
C ASN A 58 5.30 -9.07 14.30
N GLY A 59 4.36 -8.23 13.84
CA GLY A 59 4.66 -6.93 13.23
C GLY A 59 5.23 -7.05 11.82
N TYR A 60 4.71 -8.00 11.03
CA TYR A 60 5.15 -8.29 9.66
C TYR A 60 6.58 -8.85 9.59
N LYS A 61 6.88 -9.82 10.48
CA LYS A 61 8.16 -10.55 10.53
C LYS A 61 7.96 -12.06 10.56
N LEU A 62 8.81 -12.79 9.84
CA LEU A 62 8.81 -14.26 9.92
C LEU A 62 9.49 -14.72 11.21
N LYS A 63 9.13 -15.92 11.68
CA LYS A 63 9.71 -16.51 12.89
C LYS A 63 11.22 -16.72 12.69
N GLY A 64 12.03 -16.18 13.61
CA GLY A 64 13.50 -16.31 13.57
C GLY A 64 14.21 -15.20 12.79
N GLU A 65 13.49 -14.18 12.31
CA GLU A 65 14.09 -13.00 11.69
C GLU A 65 14.72 -12.10 12.77
N GLU A 66 16.04 -11.88 12.70
CA GLU A 66 16.79 -11.01 13.63
C GLU A 66 16.59 -9.53 13.31
N GLY A 67 16.51 -8.70 14.34
CA GLY A 67 16.23 -7.26 14.27
C GLY A 67 15.05 -6.90 15.18
N GLU A 68 15.28 -6.08 16.21
CA GLU A 68 14.26 -5.71 17.19
C GLU A 68 13.15 -4.84 16.57
N HIS A 69 13.49 -3.99 15.58
CA HIS A 69 12.56 -3.00 15.03
C HIS A 69 12.67 -2.81 13.51
N VAL A 70 11.57 -2.42 12.86
CA VAL A 70 11.49 -2.09 11.40
C VAL A 70 12.52 -1.05 10.95
N TRP A 71 13.01 -0.22 11.87
CA TRP A 71 14.02 0.82 11.62
C TRP A 71 15.46 0.29 11.53
N GLN A 72 15.67 -0.97 11.92
CA GLN A 72 16.96 -1.66 11.85
C GLN A 72 17.05 -2.58 10.61
N ASP A 73 16.01 -2.63 9.79
CA ASP A 73 16.02 -3.43 8.56
C ASP A 73 17.11 -2.90 7.60
N LYS A 74 17.91 -3.83 7.05
CA LYS A 74 18.95 -3.53 6.06
C LYS A 74 18.38 -2.90 4.78
N PHE A 75 17.11 -3.17 4.50
CA PHE A 75 16.33 -2.50 3.48
C PHE A 75 15.71 -1.24 4.08
N PHE A 76 16.36 -0.09 3.87
CA PHE A 76 15.74 1.19 4.16
C PHE A 76 14.45 1.27 3.32
N PRO A 77 13.27 1.57 3.91
CA PRO A 77 11.96 1.47 3.26
C PRO A 77 11.71 2.61 2.25
N LEU A 78 12.73 3.00 1.49
CA LEU A 78 12.57 3.84 0.31
C LEU A 78 12.17 2.95 -0.85
N SER A 79 10.90 3.00 -1.18
CA SER A 79 10.41 2.56 -2.47
C SER A 79 10.30 3.76 -3.40
N GLY A 80 11.04 3.75 -4.51
CA GLY A 80 10.79 4.63 -5.65
C GLY A 80 9.89 3.92 -6.65
N THR A 81 8.78 4.53 -7.04
CA THR A 81 7.96 4.05 -8.16
C THR A 81 8.33 4.84 -9.41
N ALA A 82 8.91 4.20 -10.42
CA ALA A 82 9.03 4.78 -11.75
C ALA A 82 7.77 4.40 -12.53
N SER A 83 6.84 5.35 -12.67
CA SER A 83 5.62 5.15 -13.44
C SER A 83 5.89 5.43 -14.92
N PHE A 84 5.98 4.36 -15.72
CA PHE A 84 6.01 4.48 -17.18
C PHE A 84 4.57 4.41 -17.68
N ILE A 85 4.06 5.52 -18.20
CA ILE A 85 2.74 5.55 -18.84
C ILE A 85 2.90 4.94 -20.23
N TYR A 86 2.66 3.63 -20.36
CA TYR A 86 2.48 3.01 -21.67
C TYR A 86 1.05 3.29 -22.14
N LYS A 87 0.89 4.23 -23.07
CA LYS A 87 -0.38 4.40 -23.77
C LYS A 87 -0.50 3.25 -24.77
N SER A 88 -1.27 2.21 -24.43
CA SER A 88 -1.67 1.20 -25.41
C SER A 88 -2.45 1.92 -26.51
N VAL A 89 -1.88 1.98 -27.71
CA VAL A 89 -2.62 2.41 -28.89
C VAL A 89 -3.58 1.27 -29.21
N ASP A 90 -4.82 1.45 -28.78
CA ASP A 90 -5.91 0.52 -29.03
C ASP A 90 -6.06 0.36 -30.56
N LYS A 91 -5.50 -0.72 -31.13
CA LYS A 91 -5.68 -1.04 -32.54
C LYS A 91 -7.08 -1.62 -32.71
N LYS A 92 -8.08 -0.74 -32.79
CA LYS A 92 -9.38 -1.11 -33.34
C LYS A 92 -9.21 -1.35 -34.84
N GLY A 93 -9.34 -2.62 -35.25
CA GLY A 93 -9.58 -2.98 -36.64
C GLY A 93 -8.69 -4.11 -37.18
N THR A 94 -9.13 -5.34 -37.00
CA THR A 94 -9.42 -6.33 -38.07
C THR A 94 -10.40 -7.34 -37.52
#